data_AF-A0A830BG63-F1
#
_entry.id   AF-A0A830BG63-F1
#
_cell.length_a   1.000
_cell.length_b   1.000
_cell.length_c   1.000
_cell.angle_alpha   90.00
_cell.angle_beta   90.00
_cell.angle_gamma   90.00
#
_symmetry.space_group_name_H-M   'P 1'
#
loop_
_entity.id
_entity.type
_entity.pdbx_description
1 polymer ?
#
loop_
_entity_poly.entity_id
_entity_poly.type
_entity_poly.pdbx_seq_one_letter_code
_entity_poly.pdbx_strand_id
1 'polypeptide(L)'
;MLDESESNGKETIITPDEEKNEIDDEKTNARRLVIVVTPTSDRNKIRGVLLRRLANTLRLVAQPLLWIVVEKQSDDSKVSEILRKSGIMYRHVVFKENFTDLKSEMDHQRNMALSHIEHHRLSGIVHFAGLSNVYDLSFFEEIRAIEAFGAWPIAKLAANRKRVIIEGPVCDSSEVVGWHLRKMNNVTSDDTIRPPPLHISSFAFNSSILWDPERWGRTSSAQDTSQNSLRYLRKEVLEEETKLKGIPAHDCSKVLLWYLKIFKEH
;
A
#
# COMPACT_ATOMS: atom_id res chain seq x y z
N MET A 1 -44.13 -41.34 -12.29
CA MET A 1 -43.24 -41.04 -11.16
C MET A 1 -42.62 -39.70 -11.46
N LEU A 2 -43.12 -38.67 -10.77
CA LEU A 2 -42.59 -37.32 -10.74
C LEU A 2 -41.54 -37.31 -9.63
N ASP A 3 -40.28 -37.01 -9.94
CA ASP A 3 -39.27 -36.70 -8.92
C ASP A 3 -39.27 -35.19 -8.74
N GLU A 4 -39.80 -34.73 -7.60
CA GLU A 4 -39.72 -33.34 -7.16
C GLU A 4 -38.33 -33.08 -6.57
N SER A 5 -37.74 -32.00 -7.05
CA SER A 5 -36.52 -31.38 -6.57
C SER A 5 -36.71 -30.71 -5.20
N GLU A 6 -35.96 -31.13 -4.18
CA GLU A 6 -35.72 -30.31 -2.98
C GLU A 6 -34.36 -29.60 -3.09
N SER A 7 -34.42 -28.36 -3.59
CA SER A 7 -33.37 -27.37 -3.44
C SER A 7 -33.42 -26.83 -2.00
N ASN A 8 -32.52 -27.32 -1.15
CA ASN A 8 -32.39 -26.83 0.22
C ASN A 8 -31.52 -25.55 0.21
N GLY A 9 -32.15 -24.42 -0.12
CA GLY A 9 -31.56 -23.09 0.05
C GLY A 9 -31.44 -22.76 1.53
N LYS A 10 -30.24 -22.90 2.10
CA LYS A 10 -29.92 -22.29 3.39
C LYS A 10 -29.87 -20.78 3.20
N GLU A 11 -30.98 -20.11 3.49
CA GLU A 11 -30.97 -18.69 3.82
C GLU A 11 -30.20 -18.54 5.15
N THR A 12 -29.02 -17.94 5.08
CA THR A 12 -28.25 -17.56 6.26
C THR A 12 -29.02 -16.45 6.97
N ILE A 13 -29.74 -16.79 8.04
CA ILE A 13 -30.44 -15.81 8.88
C ILE A 13 -29.37 -15.06 9.67
N ILE A 14 -29.00 -13.87 9.19
CA ILE A 14 -28.09 -12.95 9.91
C ILE A 14 -28.86 -12.43 11.12
N THR A 15 -28.25 -12.51 12.30
CA THR A 15 -28.92 -12.03 13.52
C THR A 15 -28.89 -10.49 13.59
N PRO A 16 -29.89 -9.84 14.21
CA PRO A 16 -29.93 -8.37 14.33
C PRO A 16 -28.71 -7.76 15.04
N ASP A 17 -27.97 -8.56 15.82
CA ASP A 17 -26.75 -8.12 16.50
C ASP A 17 -25.51 -8.24 15.59
N GLU A 18 -25.46 -9.22 14.68
CA GLU A 18 -24.42 -9.32 13.65
C GLU A 18 -24.56 -8.20 12.61
N GLU A 19 -25.78 -7.90 12.14
CA GLU A 19 -26.03 -6.77 11.25
C GLU A 19 -25.59 -5.44 11.88
N LYS A 20 -25.88 -5.23 13.17
CA LYS A 20 -25.44 -4.01 13.87
C LYS A 20 -23.92 -3.91 13.98
N ASN A 21 -23.24 -5.02 14.28
CA ASN A 21 -21.78 -5.04 14.38
C ASN A 21 -21.13 -4.79 13.00
N GLU A 22 -21.65 -5.39 11.92
CA GLU A 22 -21.16 -5.12 10.56
C GLU A 22 -21.34 -3.65 10.17
N ILE A 23 -22.49 -3.04 10.47
CA ILE A 23 -22.77 -1.63 10.18
C ILE A 23 -21.86 -0.70 10.98
N ASP A 24 -21.58 -1.01 12.24
CA ASP A 24 -20.69 -0.22 13.08
C ASP A 24 -19.22 -0.38 12.67
N ASP A 25 -18.79 -1.58 12.28
CA ASP A 25 -17.45 -1.82 11.72
C ASP A 25 -17.27 -1.11 10.38
N GLU A 26 -18.27 -1.13 9.50
CA GLU A 26 -18.23 -0.43 8.21
C GLU A 26 -18.15 1.09 8.39
N LYS A 27 -18.94 1.66 9.31
CA LYS A 27 -18.85 3.10 9.67
C LYS A 27 -17.51 3.45 10.32
N THR A 28 -16.97 2.57 11.15
CA THR A 28 -15.68 2.79 11.82
C THR A 28 -14.55 2.73 10.80
N ASN A 29 -14.60 1.78 9.87
CA ASN A 29 -13.67 1.63 8.75
C ASN A 29 -13.71 2.85 7.82
N ALA A 30 -14.90 3.34 7.45
CA ALA A 30 -15.07 4.53 6.61
C ALA A 30 -14.39 5.79 7.20
N ARG A 31 -14.16 5.82 8.52
CA ARG A 31 -13.49 6.93 9.22
C ARG A 31 -12.01 6.70 9.53
N ARG A 32 -11.44 5.54 9.21
CA ARG A 32 -10.01 5.29 9.45
C ARG A 32 -9.15 6.18 8.55
N LEU A 33 -8.16 6.83 9.14
CA LEU A 33 -7.21 7.68 8.41
C LEU A 33 -6.41 6.87 7.39
N VAL A 34 -6.37 7.33 6.14
CA VAL A 34 -5.42 6.83 5.15
C VAL A 34 -4.20 7.74 5.10
N ILE A 35 -3.02 7.17 5.32
CA ILE A 35 -1.73 7.87 5.28
C ILE A 35 -1.02 7.46 3.99
N VAL A 36 -0.99 8.37 3.03
CA VAL A 36 -0.32 8.16 1.74
C VAL A 36 1.10 8.66 1.83
N VAL A 37 2.08 7.78 1.62
CA VAL A 37 3.51 8.12 1.62
C VAL A 37 4.03 8.18 0.19
N THR A 38 4.54 9.33 -0.23
CA THR A 38 5.06 9.56 -1.59
C THR A 38 6.50 10.07 -1.56
N PRO A 39 7.50 9.22 -1.83
CA PRO A 39 8.86 9.69 -2.07
C PRO A 39 8.96 10.37 -3.45
N THR A 40 9.70 11.48 -3.53
CA THR A 40 9.98 12.20 -4.76
C THR A 40 11.46 12.58 -4.86
N SER A 41 11.97 12.61 -6.09
CA SER A 41 13.37 12.90 -6.40
C SER A 41 13.45 13.93 -7.51
N ASP A 42 14.34 14.90 -7.38
CA ASP A 42 14.66 15.91 -8.39
C ASP A 42 15.21 15.30 -9.69
N ARG A 43 15.78 14.08 -9.62
CA ARG A 43 16.21 13.30 -10.79
C ARG A 43 15.06 12.94 -11.74
N ASN A 44 13.81 12.97 -11.28
CA ASN A 44 12.65 12.79 -12.12
C ASN A 44 12.21 14.14 -12.72
N LYS A 45 12.60 14.39 -13.98
CA LYS A 45 12.31 15.64 -14.70
C LYS A 45 10.81 15.97 -14.77
N ILE A 46 9.94 14.96 -14.79
CA ILE A 46 8.47 15.14 -14.85
C ILE A 46 7.80 15.06 -13.47
N ARG A 47 8.56 15.09 -12.37
CA ARG A 47 8.04 14.94 -10.99
C ARG A 47 6.89 15.88 -10.68
N GLY A 48 6.95 17.15 -11.12
CA GLY A 48 5.91 18.14 -10.86
C GLY A 48 4.57 17.80 -11.53
N VAL A 49 4.60 17.26 -12.75
CA VAL A 49 3.40 16.82 -13.47
C VAL A 49 2.78 15.62 -12.76
N LEU A 50 3.60 14.64 -12.40
CA LEU A 50 3.15 13.43 -11.71
C LEU A 50 2.61 13.73 -10.31
N LEU A 51 3.25 14.64 -9.58
CA LEU A 51 2.82 15.07 -8.25
C LEU A 51 1.46 15.79 -8.32
N ARG A 52 1.25 16.69 -9.30
CA ARG A 52 -0.05 17.34 -9.51
C ARG A 52 -1.14 16.34 -9.89
N ARG A 53 -0.83 15.35 -10.74
CA ARG A 53 -1.78 14.29 -11.11
C ARG A 53 -2.20 13.50 -9.86
N LEU A 54 -1.23 13.06 -9.06
CA LEU A 54 -1.52 12.34 -7.82
C LEU A 54 -2.32 13.21 -6.84
N ALA A 55 -1.95 14.49 -6.67
CA ALA A 55 -2.72 15.42 -5.84
C ALA A 55 -4.17 15.55 -6.32
N ASN A 56 -4.42 15.68 -7.61
CA ASN A 56 -5.78 15.74 -8.15
C ASN A 56 -6.59 14.48 -7.85
N THR A 57 -5.97 13.29 -7.90
CA THR A 57 -6.61 12.03 -7.50
C THR A 57 -6.88 12.00 -6.00
N LEU A 58 -5.88 12.27 -5.16
CA LEU A 58 -6.01 12.21 -3.70
C LEU A 58 -7.02 13.23 -3.15
N ARG A 59 -7.22 14.35 -3.85
CA ARG A 59 -8.26 15.34 -3.49
C ARG A 59 -9.68 14.80 -3.61
N LEU A 60 -9.89 13.76 -4.44
CA LEU A 60 -11.20 13.12 -4.63
C LEU A 60 -11.45 11.98 -3.62
N VAL A 61 -10.45 11.60 -2.84
CA VAL A 61 -10.56 10.52 -1.84
C VAL A 61 -11.31 11.04 -0.62
N ALA A 62 -12.18 10.20 -0.04
CA ALA A 62 -12.92 10.55 1.16
C ALA A 62 -11.97 10.86 2.34
N GLN A 63 -12.34 11.84 3.16
CA GLN A 63 -11.61 12.17 4.38
C GLN A 63 -11.96 11.17 5.49
N PRO A 64 -11.04 10.85 6.42
CA PRO A 64 -9.73 11.49 6.60
C PRO A 64 -8.60 10.89 5.75
N LEU A 65 -7.79 11.76 5.13
CA LEU A 65 -6.57 11.42 4.40
C LEU A 65 -5.41 12.35 4.76
N LEU A 66 -4.23 11.78 5.00
CA LEU A 66 -2.98 12.51 5.23
C LEU A 66 -1.97 12.14 4.15
N TRP A 67 -1.43 13.14 3.46
CA TRP A 67 -0.41 12.94 2.44
C TRP A 67 0.98 13.34 2.94
N ILE A 68 1.87 12.36 3.11
CA ILE A 68 3.26 12.59 3.49
C ILE A 68 4.11 12.55 2.23
N VAL A 69 4.67 13.70 1.85
CA VAL A 69 5.61 13.83 0.73
C VAL A 69 7.01 14.03 1.28
N VAL A 70 7.94 13.21 0.81
CA VAL A 70 9.34 13.25 1.23
C VAL A 70 10.21 13.60 0.03
N GLU A 71 11.06 14.61 0.15
CA GLU A 71 12.01 14.99 -0.91
C GLU A 71 13.38 15.40 -0.36
N LYS A 72 14.38 15.46 -1.25
CA LYS A 72 15.67 16.03 -0.89
C LYS A 72 15.52 17.53 -0.71
N GLN A 73 16.09 18.08 0.36
CA GLN A 73 16.14 19.52 0.59
C GLN A 73 16.77 20.21 -0.63
N SER A 74 16.05 21.20 -1.15
CA SER A 74 16.48 22.02 -2.26
C SER A 74 15.93 23.42 -2.10
N ASP A 75 16.56 24.40 -2.76
CA ASP A 75 16.07 25.78 -2.81
C ASP A 75 14.85 25.94 -3.75
N ASP A 76 14.48 24.87 -4.48
CA ASP A 76 13.31 24.86 -5.36
C ASP A 76 12.02 24.73 -4.55
N SER A 77 11.12 25.70 -4.69
CA SER A 77 9.83 25.72 -3.99
C SER A 77 8.70 24.98 -4.74
N LYS A 78 8.96 24.36 -5.91
CA LYS A 78 7.94 23.72 -6.75
C LYS A 78 7.07 22.69 -6.03
N VAL A 79 7.68 21.77 -5.27
CA VAL A 79 6.93 20.71 -4.56
C VAL A 79 6.07 21.34 -3.46
N SER A 80 6.66 22.20 -2.62
CA SER A 80 5.95 22.96 -1.59
C SER A 80 4.77 23.77 -2.16
N GLU A 81 4.94 24.41 -3.31
CA GLU A 81 3.88 25.15 -3.99
C GLU A 81 2.74 24.24 -4.46
N ILE A 82 3.07 23.08 -5.05
CA ILE A 82 2.07 22.09 -5.47
C ILE A 82 1.28 21.57 -4.27
N LEU A 83 1.96 21.23 -3.17
CA LEU A 83 1.31 20.75 -1.95
C LEU A 83 0.36 21.80 -1.36
N ARG A 84 0.81 23.05 -1.27
CA ARG A 84 0.02 24.15 -0.72
C ARG A 84 -1.23 24.47 -1.56
N LYS A 85 -1.16 24.26 -2.87
CA LYS A 85 -2.30 24.43 -3.80
C LYS A 85 -3.20 23.20 -3.91
N SER A 86 -2.80 22.06 -3.35
CA SER A 86 -3.54 20.80 -3.51
C SER A 86 -4.87 20.75 -2.75
N GLY A 87 -4.97 21.47 -1.63
CA GLY A 87 -6.12 21.40 -0.72
C GLY A 87 -6.20 20.11 0.10
N ILE A 88 -5.15 19.28 0.06
CA ILE A 88 -5.06 18.03 0.84
C ILE A 88 -4.31 18.31 2.13
N MET A 89 -4.69 17.65 3.23
CA MET A 89 -3.88 17.65 4.46
C MET A 89 -2.54 16.95 4.17
N TYR A 90 -1.43 17.67 4.31
CA TYR A 90 -0.11 17.11 3.99
C TYR A 90 0.93 17.34 5.09
N ARG A 91 1.96 16.49 5.10
CA ARG A 91 3.23 16.76 5.76
C ARG A 91 4.34 16.72 4.73
N HIS A 92 5.12 17.79 4.66
CA HIS A 92 6.28 17.88 3.78
C HIS A 92 7.54 17.61 4.60
N VAL A 93 8.21 16.48 4.34
CA VAL A 93 9.41 16.04 5.06
C VAL A 93 10.61 16.15 4.11
N VAL A 94 11.73 16.67 4.60
CA VAL A 94 12.93 16.88 3.77
C VAL A 94 14.18 16.29 4.42
N PHE A 95 15.15 15.89 3.59
CA PHE A 95 16.44 15.31 4.02
C PHE A 95 17.62 15.93 3.30
N LYS A 96 18.84 15.80 3.83
CA LYS A 96 20.05 16.48 3.28
C LYS A 96 21.08 15.51 2.70
N GLU A 97 20.96 14.24 3.04
CA GLU A 97 21.86 13.17 2.69
C GLU A 97 21.96 13.01 1.18
N ASN A 98 23.16 12.65 0.71
CA ASN A 98 23.42 12.39 -0.69
C ASN A 98 23.37 10.89 -0.97
N PHE A 99 22.70 10.52 -2.06
CA PHE A 99 22.60 9.13 -2.50
C PHE A 99 23.17 9.02 -3.92
N THR A 100 23.95 7.99 -4.18
CA THR A 100 24.44 7.70 -5.55
C THR A 100 23.35 7.02 -6.37
N ASP A 101 22.61 6.09 -5.75
CA ASP A 101 21.57 5.33 -6.42
C ASP A 101 20.15 5.76 -6.01
N LEU A 102 19.25 5.77 -6.99
CA LEU A 102 17.85 6.16 -6.79
C LEU A 102 17.08 5.20 -5.87
N LYS A 103 17.48 3.92 -5.78
CA LYS A 103 16.73 2.95 -4.98
C LYS A 103 16.94 3.20 -3.49
N SER A 104 18.19 3.40 -3.06
CA SER A 104 18.54 3.74 -1.69
C SER A 104 17.97 5.08 -1.29
N GLU A 105 17.99 6.08 -2.20
CA GLU A 105 17.31 7.37 -1.96
C GLU A 105 15.82 7.19 -1.66
N MET A 106 15.11 6.40 -2.49
CA MET A 106 13.68 6.13 -2.29
C MET A 106 13.40 5.29 -1.03
N ASP A 107 14.24 4.30 -0.72
CA ASP A 107 14.09 3.48 0.49
C ASP A 107 14.36 4.33 1.77
N HIS A 108 15.35 5.23 1.74
CA HIS A 108 15.61 6.20 2.82
C HIS A 108 14.41 7.14 3.05
N GLN A 109 13.87 7.72 1.98
CA GLN A 109 12.68 8.58 2.07
C GLN A 109 11.48 7.87 2.69
N ARG A 110 11.26 6.60 2.36
CA ARG A 110 10.19 5.80 2.98
C ARG A 110 10.46 5.55 4.46
N ASN A 111 11.68 5.20 4.84
CA ASN A 111 12.05 5.03 6.25
C ASN A 111 11.86 6.33 7.04
N MET A 112 12.21 7.50 6.48
CA MET A 112 11.93 8.78 7.13
C MET A 112 10.44 9.03 7.36
N ALA A 113 9.60 8.69 6.37
CA ALA A 113 8.16 8.77 6.54
C ALA A 113 7.66 7.84 7.64
N LEU A 114 8.19 6.61 7.71
CA LEU A 114 7.87 5.64 8.77
C LEU A 114 8.28 6.16 10.15
N SER A 115 9.51 6.64 10.32
CA SER A 115 9.96 7.25 11.58
C SER A 115 9.09 8.45 11.96
N HIS A 116 8.65 9.25 10.99
CA HIS A 116 7.77 10.38 11.24
C HIS A 116 6.37 9.96 11.70
N ILE A 117 5.82 8.90 11.09
CA ILE A 117 4.53 8.28 11.48
C ILE A 117 4.63 7.71 12.89
N GLU A 118 5.70 6.96 13.18
CA GLU A 118 5.96 6.33 14.47
C GLU A 118 6.15 7.36 15.59
N HIS A 119 7.00 8.37 15.35
CA HIS A 119 7.30 9.42 16.33
C HIS A 119 6.05 10.19 16.75
N HIS A 120 5.16 10.48 15.81
CA HIS A 120 3.91 11.23 16.08
C HIS A 120 2.70 10.32 16.34
N ARG A 121 2.87 9.00 16.38
CA ARG A 121 1.81 8.01 16.56
C ARG A 121 0.60 8.26 15.65
N LEU A 122 0.86 8.49 14.36
CA LEU A 122 -0.19 8.75 13.37
C LEU A 122 -0.96 7.46 13.09
N SER A 123 -2.07 7.25 13.79
CA SER A 123 -2.90 6.05 13.69
C SER A 123 -3.74 6.06 12.41
N GLY A 124 -3.47 5.12 11.51
CA GLY A 124 -4.17 4.94 10.25
C GLY A 124 -3.58 3.82 9.38
N ILE A 125 -4.11 3.69 8.17
CA ILE A 125 -3.62 2.75 7.15
C ILE A 125 -2.56 3.44 6.30
N VAL A 126 -1.34 2.91 6.33
CA VAL A 126 -0.19 3.45 5.59
C VAL A 126 -0.09 2.77 4.23
N HIS A 127 -0.07 3.58 3.17
CA HIS A 127 0.11 3.12 1.79
C HIS A 127 1.25 3.89 1.11
N PHE A 128 2.16 3.16 0.47
CA PHE A 128 3.24 3.76 -0.31
C PHE A 128 2.81 4.03 -1.74
N ALA A 129 2.52 5.29 -2.07
CA ALA A 129 2.15 5.72 -3.41
C ALA A 129 3.35 6.25 -4.21
N GLY A 130 3.68 5.58 -5.31
CA GLY A 130 4.62 6.07 -6.29
C GLY A 130 4.00 7.16 -7.18
N LEU A 131 4.80 8.14 -7.61
CA LEU A 131 4.35 9.24 -8.47
C LEU A 131 3.72 8.78 -9.79
N SER A 132 4.08 7.61 -10.29
CA SER A 132 3.54 7.04 -11.53
C SER A 132 2.40 6.05 -11.32
N ASN A 133 1.93 5.86 -10.08
CA ASN A 133 0.79 5.01 -9.79
C ASN A 133 -0.52 5.70 -10.21
N VAL A 134 -1.42 4.95 -10.84
CA VAL A 134 -2.79 5.36 -11.17
C VAL A 134 -3.71 4.53 -10.29
N TYR A 135 -4.71 5.18 -9.72
CA TYR A 135 -5.63 4.58 -8.76
C TYR A 135 -7.04 4.65 -9.29
N ASP A 136 -7.78 3.56 -9.11
CA ASP A 136 -9.23 3.66 -8.95
C ASP A 136 -9.51 4.37 -7.62
N LEU A 137 -10.59 5.16 -7.53
CA LEU A 137 -10.93 5.83 -6.27
C LEU A 137 -11.41 4.83 -5.21
N SER A 138 -12.07 3.74 -5.61
CA SER A 138 -12.54 2.71 -4.68
C SER A 138 -11.40 2.03 -3.93
N PHE A 139 -10.19 2.03 -4.50
CA PHE A 139 -8.98 1.55 -3.85
C PHE A 139 -8.81 2.10 -2.42
N PHE A 140 -9.05 3.39 -2.26
CA PHE A 140 -8.83 4.06 -0.98
C PHE A 140 -9.88 3.73 0.06
N GLU A 141 -11.08 3.31 -0.35
CA GLU A 141 -12.12 2.83 0.56
C GLU A 141 -11.84 1.39 0.99
N GLU A 142 -11.45 0.53 0.05
CA GLU A 142 -11.10 -0.87 0.29
C GLU A 142 -9.97 -1.02 1.33
N ILE A 143 -8.90 -0.22 1.22
CA ILE A 143 -7.76 -0.34 2.15
C ILE A 143 -8.09 0.09 3.57
N ARG A 144 -9.17 0.83 3.82
CA ARG A 144 -9.53 1.23 5.20
C ARG A 144 -9.90 0.04 6.07
N ALA A 145 -10.43 -1.02 5.46
CA ALA A 145 -10.82 -2.24 6.14
C ALA A 145 -9.62 -3.17 6.49
N ILE A 146 -8.38 -2.70 6.28
CA ILE A 146 -7.17 -3.41 6.70
C ILE A 146 -7.06 -3.34 8.22
N GLU A 147 -6.85 -4.49 8.85
CA GLU A 147 -6.59 -4.57 10.29
C GLU A 147 -5.09 -4.57 10.59
N ALA A 148 -4.34 -5.45 9.93
CA ALA A 148 -2.89 -5.60 10.08
C ALA A 148 -2.17 -5.19 8.80
N PHE A 149 -2.32 -6.03 7.79
CA PHE A 149 -1.73 -5.91 6.47
C PHE A 149 -2.81 -6.22 5.44
N GLY A 150 -2.74 -5.56 4.30
CA GLY A 150 -3.55 -5.90 3.13
C GLY A 150 -2.71 -5.86 1.87
N ALA A 151 -3.05 -6.69 0.90
CA ALA A 151 -2.38 -6.78 -0.39
C ALA A 151 -3.40 -6.90 -1.53
N TRP A 152 -2.98 -6.46 -2.72
CA TRP A 152 -3.83 -6.44 -3.91
C TRP A 152 -3.02 -6.62 -5.19
N PRO A 153 -3.66 -7.02 -6.30
CA PRO A 153 -3.02 -7.07 -7.59
C PRO A 153 -2.68 -5.68 -8.12
N ILE A 154 -1.50 -5.59 -8.75
CA ILE A 154 -1.04 -4.39 -9.45
C ILE A 154 -0.83 -4.70 -10.93
N ALA A 155 -1.33 -3.83 -11.81
CA ALA A 155 -1.01 -3.91 -13.23
C ALA A 155 0.17 -3.01 -13.57
N LYS A 156 1.24 -3.60 -14.09
CA LYS A 156 2.43 -2.88 -14.55
C LYS A 156 2.34 -2.65 -16.05
N LEU A 157 2.33 -1.38 -16.43
CA LEU A 157 2.35 -0.95 -17.83
C LEU A 157 3.68 -0.29 -18.13
N ALA A 158 4.23 -0.57 -19.31
CA ALA A 158 5.39 0.13 -19.83
C ALA A 158 5.03 0.64 -21.22
N ALA A 159 5.30 1.91 -21.51
CA ALA A 159 4.88 2.56 -22.74
C ALA A 159 5.42 1.89 -24.03
N ASN A 160 6.54 1.16 -23.96
CA ASN A 160 7.10 0.39 -25.08
C ASN A 160 6.68 -1.09 -25.12
N ARG A 161 5.75 -1.53 -24.26
CA ARG A 161 5.29 -2.92 -24.23
C ARG A 161 3.80 -2.99 -24.54
N LYS A 162 3.43 -3.82 -25.51
CA LYS A 162 2.04 -4.14 -25.85
C LYS A 162 1.33 -5.04 -24.82
N ARG A 163 2.00 -5.39 -23.72
CA ARG A 163 1.48 -6.37 -22.74
C ARG A 163 1.51 -5.80 -21.33
N VAL A 164 0.35 -5.86 -20.68
CA VAL A 164 0.18 -5.58 -19.24
C VAL A 164 0.70 -6.78 -18.46
N ILE A 165 1.47 -6.54 -17.40
CA ILE A 165 1.91 -7.59 -16.46
C ILE A 165 1.14 -7.37 -15.16
N ILE A 166 0.36 -8.35 -14.73
CA ILE A 166 -0.31 -8.33 -13.43
C ILE A 166 0.56 -9.10 -12.45
N GLU A 167 0.82 -8.52 -11.28
CA GLU A 167 1.50 -9.18 -10.16
C GLU A 167 0.67 -8.93 -8.90
N GLY A 168 0.52 -9.91 -8.02
CA GLY A 168 -0.35 -9.77 -6.86
C GLY A 168 -0.54 -11.05 -6.05
N PRO A 169 -1.32 -10.97 -4.96
CA PRO A 169 -1.72 -12.14 -4.20
C PRO A 169 -2.69 -13.02 -5.01
N VAL A 170 -2.73 -14.29 -4.66
CA VAL A 170 -3.78 -15.25 -5.02
C VAL A 170 -4.62 -15.41 -3.75
N CYS A 171 -5.92 -15.22 -3.86
CA CYS A 171 -6.81 -15.15 -2.71
C CYS A 171 -7.88 -16.24 -2.78
N ASP A 172 -8.21 -16.82 -1.63
CA ASP A 172 -9.43 -17.59 -1.43
C ASP A 172 -10.37 -16.71 -0.59
N SER A 173 -11.42 -16.20 -1.23
CA SER A 173 -12.23 -15.10 -0.67
C SER A 173 -11.36 -13.89 -0.33
N SER A 174 -11.25 -13.51 0.95
CA SER A 174 -10.43 -12.38 1.41
C SER A 174 -9.09 -12.80 2.02
N GLU A 175 -8.75 -14.08 2.03
CA GLU A 175 -7.50 -14.59 2.58
C GLU A 175 -6.46 -14.81 1.48
N VAL A 176 -5.23 -14.34 1.69
CA VAL A 176 -4.14 -14.53 0.73
C VAL A 176 -3.52 -15.92 0.92
N VAL A 177 -3.67 -16.78 -0.09
CA VAL A 177 -3.18 -18.16 -0.11
C VAL A 177 -1.90 -18.33 -0.94
N GLY A 178 -1.47 -17.30 -1.66
CA GLY A 178 -0.27 -17.36 -2.49
C GLY A 178 0.03 -16.08 -3.25
N TRP A 179 1.00 -16.14 -4.18
CA TRP A 179 1.46 -14.97 -4.91
C TRP A 179 1.78 -15.26 -6.38
N HIS A 180 1.30 -14.41 -7.28
CA HIS A 180 1.68 -14.39 -8.68
C HIS A 180 2.75 -13.30 -8.92
N LEU A 181 4.04 -13.68 -8.85
CA LEU A 181 5.18 -12.76 -9.03
C LEU A 181 6.12 -13.23 -10.14
N ARG A 182 6.34 -12.38 -11.17
CA ARG A 182 7.14 -12.73 -12.35
C ARG A 182 8.60 -13.10 -12.05
N LYS A 183 9.16 -12.59 -10.94
CA LYS A 183 10.55 -12.85 -10.55
C LYS A 183 10.73 -14.11 -9.71
N MET A 184 9.64 -14.74 -9.25
CA MET A 184 9.70 -15.97 -8.47
C MET A 184 10.14 -17.17 -9.34
N ASN A 185 9.82 -17.16 -10.64
CA ASN A 185 10.12 -18.26 -11.57
C ASN A 185 11.61 -18.44 -11.92
N ASN A 186 12.50 -17.53 -11.48
CA ASN A 186 13.94 -17.59 -11.75
C ASN A 186 14.77 -17.76 -10.47
N VAL A 187 14.13 -18.02 -9.33
CA VAL A 187 14.84 -18.20 -8.05
C VAL A 187 15.23 -19.66 -7.91
N THR A 188 16.49 -19.98 -8.23
CA THR A 188 17.13 -21.21 -7.79
C THR A 188 17.28 -21.20 -6.27
N SER A 189 17.20 -22.37 -5.65
CA SER A 189 17.09 -22.69 -4.22
C SER A 189 18.18 -22.15 -3.26
N ASP A 190 19.00 -21.18 -3.68
CA ASP A 190 20.10 -20.58 -2.89
C ASP A 190 19.78 -19.15 -2.37
N ASP A 191 18.62 -18.57 -2.71
CA ASP A 191 18.32 -17.16 -2.43
C ASP A 191 17.37 -16.96 -1.22
N THR A 192 17.51 -17.78 -0.16
CA THR A 192 16.83 -17.58 1.15
C THR A 192 17.13 -16.21 1.80
N ILE A 193 18.05 -15.45 1.22
CA ILE A 193 18.51 -14.12 1.63
C ILE A 193 17.70 -12.99 0.97
N ARG A 194 16.95 -13.26 -0.11
CA ARG A 194 16.17 -12.22 -0.82
C ARG A 194 14.67 -12.54 -0.83
N PRO A 195 13.87 -11.89 0.03
CA PRO A 195 12.42 -12.00 -0.07
C PRO A 195 11.95 -11.63 -1.49
N PRO A 196 10.90 -12.29 -2.01
CA PRO A 196 10.32 -11.98 -3.31
C PRO A 196 10.15 -10.46 -3.46
N PRO A 197 10.48 -9.88 -4.62
CA PRO A 197 10.43 -8.44 -4.80
C PRO A 197 8.98 -7.99 -4.99
N LEU A 198 8.21 -8.04 -3.91
CA LEU A 198 6.90 -7.43 -3.80
C LEU A 198 7.05 -5.93 -4.10
N HIS A 199 6.17 -5.42 -4.95
CA HIS A 199 6.22 -4.01 -5.29
C HIS A 199 5.78 -3.20 -4.06
N ILE A 200 6.47 -2.11 -3.76
CA ILE A 200 6.22 -1.38 -2.50
C ILE A 200 4.79 -0.81 -2.40
N SER A 201 4.13 -0.61 -3.54
CA SER A 201 2.75 -0.13 -3.61
C SER A 201 1.70 -1.24 -3.71
N SER A 202 2.06 -2.52 -3.60
CA SER A 202 1.09 -3.63 -3.68
C SER A 202 0.63 -4.12 -2.31
N PHE A 203 0.93 -3.38 -1.25
CA PHE A 203 0.44 -3.64 0.09
C PHE A 203 0.28 -2.35 0.89
N ALA A 204 -0.55 -2.40 1.93
CA ALA A 204 -0.67 -1.40 2.98
C ALA A 204 -0.74 -2.09 4.34
N PHE A 205 -0.54 -1.31 5.40
CA PHE A 205 -0.53 -1.84 6.75
C PHE A 205 -1.09 -0.82 7.74
N ASN A 206 -1.58 -1.32 8.86
CA ASN A 206 -1.98 -0.49 9.98
C ASN A 206 -0.74 0.02 10.71
N SER A 207 -0.62 1.36 10.79
CA SER A 207 0.49 2.05 11.44
C SER A 207 0.78 1.59 12.87
N SER A 208 -0.20 1.03 13.60
CA SER A 208 -0.01 0.54 14.97
C SER A 208 1.13 -0.47 15.10
N ILE A 209 1.40 -1.23 14.04
CA ILE A 209 2.48 -2.23 13.99
C ILE A 209 3.86 -1.60 14.20
N LEU A 210 4.04 -0.32 13.86
CA LEU A 210 5.33 0.36 14.02
C LEU A 210 5.73 0.54 15.49
N TRP A 211 4.77 0.49 16.41
CA TRP A 211 5.02 0.79 17.82
C TRP A 211 4.34 -0.18 18.80
N ASP A 212 3.56 -1.12 18.28
CA ASP A 212 2.90 -2.18 19.04
C ASP A 212 2.88 -3.48 18.21
N PRO A 213 4.06 -4.07 17.95
CA PRO A 213 4.17 -5.29 17.16
C PRO A 213 3.63 -6.53 17.90
N GLU A 214 3.67 -6.54 19.23
CA GLU A 214 3.17 -7.67 20.04
C GLU A 214 1.65 -7.85 19.89
N ARG A 215 0.90 -6.74 19.78
CA ARG A 215 -0.56 -6.74 19.62
C ARG A 215 -1.07 -7.43 18.36
N TRP A 216 -0.21 -7.59 17.34
CA TRP A 216 -0.56 -8.28 16.10
C TRP A 216 0.11 -9.65 15.93
N GLY A 217 0.73 -10.19 17.00
CA GLY A 217 1.16 -11.59 17.06
C GLY A 217 2.67 -11.83 17.17
N ARG A 218 3.46 -10.93 17.78
CA ARG A 218 4.90 -11.18 17.98
C ARG A 218 5.36 -11.32 19.43
N THR A 219 6.29 -12.26 19.61
CA THR A 219 7.26 -12.33 20.70
C THR A 219 8.53 -11.56 20.28
N SER A 220 8.92 -10.59 21.10
CA SER A 220 10.03 -9.68 20.87
C SER A 220 11.39 -10.34 20.59
N SER A 221 12.04 -10.04 19.46
CA SER A 221 13.50 -9.77 19.38
C SER A 221 13.94 -9.37 17.95
N ALA A 222 13.83 -8.08 17.62
CA ALA A 222 14.64 -7.51 16.54
C ALA A 222 15.17 -6.16 17.02
N GLN A 223 16.36 -6.17 17.61
CA GLN A 223 17.13 -5.00 18.06
C GLN A 223 17.63 -4.11 16.91
N ASP A 224 17.05 -4.20 15.71
CA ASP A 224 17.50 -3.49 14.49
C ASP A 224 16.34 -2.75 13.78
N THR A 225 15.29 -2.41 14.52
CA THR A 225 14.04 -1.85 13.98
C THR A 225 14.15 -0.40 13.49
N SER A 226 15.14 0.36 13.95
CA SER A 226 15.24 1.80 13.62
C SER A 226 15.94 2.09 12.30
N GLN A 227 16.82 1.21 11.80
CA GLN A 227 17.58 1.50 10.59
C GLN A 227 16.90 1.03 9.30
N ASN A 228 15.93 0.10 9.35
CA ASN A 228 15.28 -0.38 8.13
C ASN A 228 13.85 -0.93 8.27
N SER A 229 12.94 -0.16 8.88
CA SER A 229 11.52 -0.52 9.02
C SER A 229 10.85 -0.92 7.70
N LEU A 230 11.27 -0.34 6.56
CA LEU A 230 10.80 -0.74 5.24
C LEU A 230 11.15 -2.20 4.88
N ARG A 231 12.35 -2.67 5.22
CA ARG A 231 12.74 -4.08 5.00
C ARG A 231 11.91 -5.02 5.86
N TYR A 232 11.69 -4.64 7.11
CA TYR A 232 10.82 -5.38 8.03
C TYR A 232 9.42 -5.56 7.43
N LEU A 233 8.78 -4.47 7.01
CA LEU A 233 7.43 -4.51 6.43
C LEU A 233 7.35 -5.40 5.18
N ARG A 234 8.37 -5.35 4.31
CA ARG A 234 8.43 -6.22 3.12
C ARG A 234 8.55 -7.70 3.49
N LYS A 235 9.27 -8.02 4.57
CA LYS A 235 9.42 -9.39 5.05
C LYS A 235 8.09 -9.87 5.62
N GLU A 236 7.48 -9.09 6.51
CA GLU A 236 6.26 -9.46 7.23
C GLU A 236 5.08 -9.81 6.30
N VAL A 237 4.87 -9.02 5.26
CA VAL A 237 3.78 -9.25 4.28
C VAL A 237 3.93 -10.58 3.54
N LEU A 238 5.14 -11.15 3.48
CA LEU A 238 5.43 -12.41 2.80
C LEU A 238 5.55 -13.59 3.77
N GLU A 239 5.49 -13.36 5.09
CA GLU A 239 5.48 -14.45 6.07
C GLU A 239 4.13 -15.17 6.03
N GLU A 240 4.15 -16.50 5.97
CA GLU A 240 2.95 -17.34 5.82
C GLU A 240 1.99 -17.25 7.03
N GLU A 241 2.53 -16.92 8.21
CA GLU A 241 1.74 -16.76 9.44
C GLU A 241 0.99 -15.42 9.51
N THR A 242 1.30 -14.48 8.61
CA THR A 242 0.67 -13.16 8.61
C THR A 242 -0.74 -13.26 8.04
N LYS A 243 -1.75 -12.98 8.88
CA LYS A 243 -3.14 -12.80 8.43
C LYS A 243 -3.23 -11.58 7.52
N LEU A 244 -3.07 -11.82 6.22
CA LEU A 244 -3.05 -10.80 5.19
C LEU A 244 -4.41 -10.72 4.50
N LYS A 245 -5.01 -9.53 4.52
CA LYS A 245 -6.27 -9.29 3.82
C LYS A 245 -6.05 -9.10 2.32
N GLY A 246 -6.70 -9.94 1.52
CA GLY A 246 -6.82 -9.79 0.09
C GLY A 246 -7.79 -8.66 -0.28
N ILE A 247 -7.36 -7.77 -1.17
CA ILE A 247 -8.16 -6.64 -1.65
C ILE A 247 -8.28 -6.67 -3.18
N PRO A 248 -9.49 -6.49 -3.75
CA PRO A 248 -10.79 -6.43 -3.05
C PRO A 248 -11.16 -7.78 -2.39
N ALA A 249 -12.09 -7.75 -1.44
CA ALA A 249 -12.45 -8.89 -0.60
C ALA A 249 -12.98 -10.13 -1.37
N HIS A 250 -13.40 -9.96 -2.62
CA HIS A 250 -13.81 -11.05 -3.51
C HIS A 250 -12.63 -11.50 -4.38
N ASP A 251 -11.84 -12.45 -3.86
CA ASP A 251 -10.78 -13.19 -4.55
C ASP A 251 -9.65 -12.34 -5.13
N CYS A 252 -9.44 -11.12 -4.62
CA CYS A 252 -8.47 -10.20 -5.19
C CYS A 252 -8.69 -10.00 -6.71
N SER A 253 -9.95 -10.07 -7.15
CA SER A 253 -10.31 -10.27 -8.56
C SER A 253 -10.13 -9.04 -9.46
N LYS A 254 -9.86 -7.86 -8.87
CA LYS A 254 -9.78 -6.59 -9.60
C LYS A 254 -8.43 -5.91 -9.42
N VAL A 255 -7.94 -5.31 -10.50
CA VAL A 255 -6.82 -4.37 -10.45
C VAL A 255 -7.38 -2.99 -10.13
N LEU A 256 -7.04 -2.46 -8.96
CA LEU A 256 -7.41 -1.10 -8.53
C LEU A 256 -6.22 -0.11 -8.60
N LEU A 257 -5.03 -0.63 -8.91
CA LEU A 257 -3.78 0.14 -8.97
C LEU A 257 -2.96 -0.26 -10.19
N TRP A 258 -2.63 0.73 -11.01
CA TRP A 258 -1.73 0.57 -12.15
C TRP A 258 -0.41 1.30 -11.90
N TYR A 259 0.70 0.59 -12.07
CA TYR A 259 2.03 1.18 -12.06
C TYR A 259 2.45 1.50 -13.50
N LEU A 260 2.55 2.79 -13.83
CA LEU A 260 3.03 3.23 -15.13
C LEU A 260 4.55 3.40 -15.10
N LYS A 261 5.26 2.62 -15.90
CA LYS A 261 6.68 2.84 -16.16
C LYS A 261 6.83 3.84 -17.30
N ILE A 262 6.91 5.11 -16.94
CA ILE A 262 7.20 6.22 -17.86
C ILE A 262 8.74 6.27 -18.03
N PHE A 263 9.19 6.41 -19.28
CA PHE A 263 10.57 6.18 -19.72
C PHE A 263 11.65 6.87 -18.87
N LYS A 264 12.82 6.25 -18.77
CA LYS A 264 14.08 7.00 -18.65
C LYS A 264 14.34 7.60 -20.03
N GLU A 265 14.40 8.92 -20.15
CA GLU A 265 15.05 9.51 -21.32
C GLU A 265 16.48 8.95 -21.41
N HIS A 266 16.90 8.62 -22.62
CA HIS A 266 18.23 8.11 -22.96
C HIS A 266 19.32 9.11 -22.62
#